data_AF-A0AAD2FH49-F1
#
_entry.id   AF-A0AAD2FH49-F1
#
_cell.length_a   1.000
_cell.length_b   1.000
_cell.length_c   1.000
_cell.angle_alpha   90.00
_cell.angle_beta   90.00
_cell.angle_gamma   90.00
#
_symmetry.space_group_name_H-M   'P 1'
#
loop_
_entity.id
_entity.type
_entity.pdbx_description
1 polymer ?
#
loop_
_entity_poly.entity_id
_entity_poly.type
_entity_poly.pdbx_seq_one_letter_code
_entity_poly.pdbx_strand_id
1 'polypeptide(L)'
;MRTQTQTQTTITRAQTTITLAEEEQEVKKQAQAKAGQAQAKAGRAKRKTRDEAHHVLVRAANIQMIRNMPEADAALTKRPERKGGIVVEDDMRAPFTLQDYVKVMGIAVTAFAFKYSIENGGDGLKIGFYRAQTNKVAKKLVRQGVRQDDGSIKRTGAVIREKGDLYLVDCNVTGSSEGTPDDPKFALKKLFEHHIFQKLDGLVAAGGQYEGYIPVIQGDNAGPHAEKEYFNWCKAQCEQRGWHWEPQAPQMPHINNLDLSVFPCMSRRHCAAARERGGLHVLK
;
A
#
# COMPACT_ATOMS: atom_id res chain seq x y z
N MET A 1 31.54 -76.88 35.50
CA MET A 1 31.24 -76.58 34.07
C MET A 1 29.80 -76.12 33.80
N ARG A 2 28.75 -76.58 34.50
CA ARG A 2 27.34 -76.14 34.24
C ARG A 2 27.02 -74.67 34.55
N THR A 3 27.73 -74.06 35.50
CA THR A 3 27.47 -72.69 35.97
C THR A 3 27.96 -71.59 35.02
N GLN A 4 29.04 -71.82 34.25
CA GLN A 4 29.51 -70.84 33.26
C GLN A 4 28.55 -70.73 32.07
N THR A 5 27.98 -71.85 31.62
CA THR A 5 27.06 -71.88 30.47
C THR A 5 25.75 -71.14 30.77
N GLN A 6 25.20 -71.26 31.99
CA GLN A 6 23.97 -70.55 32.40
C GLN A 6 24.18 -69.02 32.47
N THR A 7 25.32 -68.56 32.98
CA THR A 7 25.63 -67.13 33.03
C THR A 7 25.77 -66.53 31.64
N GLN A 8 26.41 -67.26 30.71
CA GLN A 8 26.61 -66.79 29.34
C GLN A 8 25.30 -66.70 28.55
N THR A 9 24.40 -67.69 28.69
CA THR A 9 23.06 -67.63 28.07
C THR A 9 22.22 -66.48 28.61
N THR A 10 22.36 -66.14 29.90
CA THR A 10 21.62 -65.05 30.53
C THR A 10 22.12 -63.68 30.04
N ILE A 11 23.44 -63.51 29.88
CA ILE A 11 24.04 -62.29 29.32
C ILE A 11 23.59 -62.09 27.87
N THR A 12 23.60 -63.14 27.04
CA THR A 12 23.15 -63.04 25.65
C THR A 12 21.68 -62.66 25.54
N ARG A 13 20.79 -63.24 26.37
CA ARG A 13 19.37 -62.86 26.38
C ARG A 13 19.14 -61.42 26.82
N ALA A 14 19.90 -60.95 27.81
CA ALA A 14 19.84 -59.56 28.26
C ALA A 14 20.31 -58.59 27.14
N GLN A 15 21.41 -58.92 26.46
CA GLN A 15 21.92 -58.12 25.33
C GLN A 15 20.91 -58.06 24.18
N THR A 16 20.32 -59.18 23.78
CA THR A 16 19.27 -59.19 22.73
C THR A 16 18.05 -58.37 23.11
N THR A 17 17.65 -58.40 24.40
CA THR A 17 16.50 -57.62 24.88
C THR A 17 16.77 -56.12 24.86
N ILE A 18 17.99 -55.69 25.20
CA ILE A 18 18.41 -54.28 25.12
C ILE A 18 18.41 -53.80 23.67
N THR A 19 18.98 -54.58 22.75
CA THR A 19 19.04 -54.21 21.33
C THR A 19 17.64 -54.05 20.72
N LEU A 20 16.70 -54.96 21.03
CA LEU A 20 15.32 -54.85 20.55
C LEU A 20 14.60 -53.63 21.11
N ALA A 21 14.85 -53.27 22.37
CA ALA A 21 14.27 -52.08 22.98
C ALA A 21 14.82 -50.77 22.37
N GLU A 22 16.11 -50.74 22.02
CA GLU A 22 16.74 -49.62 21.33
C GLU A 22 16.19 -49.44 19.91
N GLU A 23 16.04 -50.54 19.16
CA GLU A 23 15.40 -50.51 17.83
C GLU A 23 13.95 -50.02 17.89
N GLU A 24 13.17 -50.47 18.88
CA GLU A 24 11.79 -50.02 19.06
C GLU A 24 11.69 -48.52 19.39
N GLN A 25 12.63 -47.99 20.19
CA GLN A 25 12.71 -46.57 20.48
C GLN A 25 13.08 -45.74 19.24
N GLU A 26 14.02 -46.21 18.44
CA GLU A 26 14.45 -45.52 17.22
C GLU A 26 13.32 -45.49 16.18
N VAL A 27 12.57 -46.59 16.02
CA VAL A 27 11.37 -46.64 15.16
C VAL A 27 10.31 -45.64 15.63
N LYS A 28 10.04 -45.56 16.94
CA LYS A 28 9.09 -44.59 17.51
C LYS A 28 9.52 -43.14 17.26
N LYS A 29 10.82 -42.84 17.40
CA LYS A 29 11.39 -41.52 17.16
C LYS A 29 11.27 -41.11 15.69
N GLN A 30 11.53 -42.02 14.77
CA GLN A 30 11.35 -41.79 13.33
C GLN A 30 9.88 -41.57 12.95
N ALA A 31 8.94 -42.30 13.56
CA ALA A 31 7.51 -42.12 13.34
C ALA A 31 7.03 -40.74 13.80
N GLN A 32 7.49 -40.28 14.99
CA GLN A 32 7.18 -38.94 15.50
C GLN A 32 7.75 -37.83 14.61
N ALA A 33 8.98 -37.98 14.11
CA ALA A 33 9.58 -37.03 13.20
C ALA A 33 8.79 -36.91 11.87
N LYS A 34 8.33 -38.04 11.31
CA LYS A 34 7.50 -38.05 10.10
C LYS A 34 6.13 -37.39 10.33
N ALA A 35 5.51 -37.63 11.48
CA ALA A 35 4.25 -36.98 11.85
C ALA A 35 4.38 -35.45 11.98
N GLY A 36 5.47 -34.98 12.60
CA GLY A 36 5.78 -33.54 12.70
C GLY A 36 5.99 -32.88 11.33
N GLN A 37 6.71 -33.54 10.42
CA GLN A 37 6.89 -33.04 9.05
C GLN A 37 5.57 -33.00 8.24
N ALA A 38 4.69 -33.98 8.42
CA ALA A 38 3.38 -34.00 7.76
C ALA A 38 2.47 -32.87 8.27
N GLN A 39 2.43 -32.64 9.59
CA GLN A 39 1.68 -31.53 10.19
C GLN A 39 2.22 -30.15 9.74
N ALA A 40 3.53 -29.98 9.66
CA ALA A 40 4.15 -28.76 9.16
C ALA A 40 3.80 -28.48 7.68
N LYS A 41 3.82 -29.52 6.83
CA LYS A 41 3.40 -29.42 5.42
C LYS A 41 1.91 -29.06 5.28
N ALA A 42 1.03 -29.69 6.07
CA ALA A 42 -0.39 -29.39 6.07
C ALA A 42 -0.70 -27.96 6.53
N GLY A 43 0.01 -27.48 7.57
CA GLY A 43 -0.10 -26.09 8.05
C GLY A 43 0.35 -25.08 6.99
N ARG A 44 1.45 -25.37 6.26
CA ARG A 44 1.95 -24.52 5.17
C ARG A 44 0.97 -24.45 3.99
N ALA A 45 0.35 -25.57 3.63
CA ALA A 45 -0.65 -25.64 2.56
C ALA A 45 -1.94 -24.87 2.89
N LYS A 46 -2.44 -24.98 4.13
CA LYS A 46 -3.59 -24.20 4.62
C LYS A 46 -3.32 -22.70 4.68
N ARG A 47 -2.09 -22.30 5.03
CA ARG A 47 -1.70 -20.88 5.04
C ARG A 47 -1.64 -20.31 3.63
N LYS A 48 -1.04 -21.05 2.68
CA LYS A 48 -0.95 -20.66 1.27
C LYS A 48 -2.32 -20.46 0.62
N THR A 49 -3.24 -21.40 0.80
CA THR A 49 -4.61 -21.31 0.25
C THR A 49 -5.42 -20.16 0.85
N ARG A 50 -5.26 -19.88 2.16
CA ARG A 50 -5.89 -18.72 2.80
C ARG A 50 -5.31 -17.40 2.29
N ASP A 51 -4.00 -17.32 2.13
CA ASP A 51 -3.32 -16.13 1.65
C ASP A 51 -3.68 -15.85 0.17
N GLU A 52 -3.87 -16.89 -0.65
CA GLU A 52 -4.35 -16.79 -2.04
C GLU A 52 -5.79 -16.26 -2.12
N ALA A 53 -6.73 -16.81 -1.34
CA ALA A 53 -8.11 -16.33 -1.31
C ALA A 53 -8.21 -14.87 -0.83
N HIS A 54 -7.40 -14.52 0.17
CA HIS A 54 -7.29 -13.16 0.69
C HIS A 54 -6.68 -12.20 -0.34
N HIS A 55 -5.69 -12.66 -1.10
CA HIS A 55 -5.08 -11.89 -2.19
C HIS A 55 -6.09 -11.62 -3.32
N VAL A 56 -6.93 -12.59 -3.68
CA VAL A 56 -7.98 -12.40 -4.69
C VAL A 56 -9.01 -11.35 -4.25
N LEU A 57 -9.49 -11.42 -3.00
CA LEU A 57 -10.44 -10.45 -2.45
C LEU A 57 -9.87 -9.03 -2.39
N VAL A 58 -8.64 -8.87 -1.89
CA VAL A 58 -7.97 -7.56 -1.83
C VAL A 58 -7.70 -7.04 -3.24
N ARG A 59 -7.29 -7.89 -4.18
CA ARG A 59 -7.06 -7.50 -5.59
C ARG A 59 -8.36 -7.03 -6.26
N ALA A 60 -9.47 -7.74 -6.06
CA ALA A 60 -10.77 -7.34 -6.60
C ALA A 60 -11.24 -6.01 -6.01
N ALA A 61 -11.12 -5.84 -4.68
CA ALA A 61 -11.45 -4.59 -4.00
C ALA A 61 -10.56 -3.43 -4.46
N ASN A 62 -9.27 -3.67 -4.70
CA ASN A 62 -8.34 -2.65 -5.19
C ASN A 62 -8.64 -2.25 -6.63
N ILE A 63 -8.93 -3.19 -7.52
CA ILE A 63 -9.36 -2.90 -8.90
C ILE A 63 -10.65 -2.07 -8.89
N GLN A 64 -11.60 -2.44 -8.03
CA GLN A 64 -12.88 -1.72 -7.93
C GLN A 64 -12.72 -0.34 -7.29
N MET A 65 -11.81 -0.19 -6.32
CA MET A 65 -11.48 1.11 -5.72
C MET A 65 -10.77 2.02 -6.71
N ILE A 66 -9.79 1.51 -7.45
CA ILE A 66 -9.12 2.19 -8.57
C ILE A 66 -10.22 2.71 -9.51
N ARG A 67 -11.06 1.82 -10.07
CA ARG A 67 -12.19 2.19 -10.94
C ARG A 67 -13.15 3.24 -10.34
N ASN A 68 -13.38 3.20 -9.03
CA ASN A 68 -14.31 4.07 -8.32
C ASN A 68 -13.63 5.24 -7.60
N MET A 69 -12.34 5.53 -7.86
CA MET A 69 -11.65 6.63 -7.18
C MET A 69 -12.35 7.95 -7.53
N PRO A 70 -12.99 8.63 -6.56
CA PRO A 70 -13.54 9.95 -6.83
C PRO A 70 -12.39 10.90 -7.13
N GLU A 71 -12.58 11.79 -8.11
CA GLU A 71 -11.68 12.93 -8.28
C GLU A 71 -11.63 13.67 -6.94
N ALA A 72 -10.42 13.90 -6.42
CA ALA A 72 -10.20 14.37 -5.04
C ALA A 72 -10.93 15.69 -4.69
N ASP A 73 -11.48 16.40 -5.69
CA ASP A 73 -12.27 17.61 -5.50
C ASP A 73 -13.65 17.32 -4.87
N ALA A 74 -14.24 16.13 -5.06
CA ALA A 74 -15.57 15.81 -4.52
C ALA A 74 -15.57 15.35 -3.04
N ALA A 75 -14.43 14.86 -2.53
CA ALA A 75 -14.34 14.26 -1.19
C ALA A 75 -13.96 15.27 -0.07
N LEU A 76 -13.54 16.48 -0.43
CA LEU A 76 -13.16 17.52 0.53
C LEU A 76 -14.34 18.33 1.10
N THR A 77 -15.56 18.16 0.57
CA THR A 77 -16.72 19.00 0.91
C THR A 77 -17.81 18.36 1.76
N LYS A 78 -17.74 17.08 2.12
CA LYS A 78 -18.75 16.47 3.00
C LYS A 78 -18.14 15.58 4.08
N ARG A 79 -17.82 16.17 5.23
CA ARG A 79 -17.88 15.43 6.50
C ARG A 79 -19.36 15.16 6.83
N PRO A 80 -19.72 13.98 7.36
CA PRO A 80 -21.07 13.76 7.86
C PRO A 80 -21.33 14.72 9.03
N GLU A 81 -22.48 15.41 8.98
CA GLU A 81 -22.98 16.23 10.09
C GLU A 81 -23.03 15.39 11.37
N ARG A 82 -22.35 15.85 12.41
CA ARG A 82 -22.55 15.34 13.77
C ARG A 82 -23.92 15.81 14.24
N LYS A 83 -24.94 14.95 14.11
CA LYS A 83 -26.18 15.08 14.87
C LYS A 83 -25.90 14.70 16.32
N GLY A 84 -25.95 15.69 17.20
CA GLY A 84 -25.79 15.51 18.64
C GLY A 84 -25.20 16.78 19.26
N GLY A 85 -26.08 17.69 19.68
CA GLY A 85 -25.69 18.85 20.45
C GLY A 85 -25.12 18.42 21.79
N ILE A 86 -23.86 18.77 22.03
CA ILE A 86 -23.29 18.91 23.36
C ILE A 86 -22.69 20.31 23.37
N VAL A 87 -23.18 21.12 24.30
CA VAL A 87 -22.61 22.43 24.63
C VAL A 87 -21.15 22.17 25.02
N VAL A 88 -20.22 22.66 24.21
CA VAL A 88 -18.80 22.64 24.56
C VAL A 88 -18.56 23.91 25.37
N GLU A 89 -18.57 23.76 26.68
CA GLU A 89 -17.91 24.74 27.54
C GLU A 89 -16.44 24.84 27.13
N ASP A 90 -15.97 26.08 27.05
CA ASP A 90 -14.58 26.46 26.87
C ASP A 90 -13.71 25.76 27.91
N ASP A 91 -13.12 24.62 27.55
CA ASP A 91 -12.03 24.04 28.33
C ASP A 91 -10.84 23.66 27.46
N MET A 92 -9.83 24.51 27.58
CA MET A 92 -8.42 24.31 27.30
C MET A 92 -7.99 23.83 25.90
N ARG A 93 -7.58 24.85 25.14
CA ARG A 93 -6.53 24.84 24.10
C ARG A 93 -5.35 23.93 24.48
N ALA A 94 -5.40 22.67 24.09
CA ALA A 94 -4.18 21.89 23.92
C ALA A 94 -3.44 22.44 22.68
N PRO A 95 -2.13 22.75 22.77
CA PRO A 95 -1.37 23.14 21.60
C PRO A 95 -1.34 21.95 20.63
N PHE A 96 -1.92 22.14 19.44
CA PHE A 96 -1.68 21.24 18.32
C PHE A 96 -0.18 21.24 18.05
N THR A 97 0.51 20.17 18.45
CA THR A 97 1.91 19.99 18.12
C THR A 97 2.03 19.67 16.63
N LEU A 98 3.10 20.13 15.99
CA LEU A 98 3.40 19.92 14.57
C LEU A 98 3.42 18.43 14.13
N GLN A 99 3.29 17.49 15.08
CA GLN A 99 3.30 16.03 14.89
C GLN A 99 1.96 15.45 14.43
N ASP A 100 0.85 16.18 14.48
CA ASP A 100 -0.46 15.67 14.05
C ASP A 100 -0.77 15.88 12.55
N TYR A 101 0.20 16.36 11.76
CA TYR A 101 0.08 16.33 10.30
C TYR A 101 0.11 14.88 9.82
N VAL A 102 -1.06 14.35 9.46
CA VAL A 102 -1.17 13.09 8.72
C VAL A 102 -0.39 13.27 7.41
N LYS A 103 0.81 12.67 7.34
CA LYS A 103 1.60 12.62 6.10
C LYS A 103 0.87 11.70 5.12
N VAL A 104 0.23 12.31 4.13
CA VAL A 104 -0.43 11.59 3.04
C VAL A 104 0.44 11.69 1.80
N MET A 105 0.59 10.57 1.09
CA MET A 105 1.25 10.53 -0.21
C MET A 105 0.20 10.62 -1.32
N GLY A 106 0.47 11.47 -2.31
CA GLY A 106 -0.39 11.67 -3.47
C GLY A 106 0.40 11.63 -4.77
N ILE A 107 -0.25 11.19 -5.83
CA ILE A 107 0.30 11.14 -7.19
C ILE A 107 -0.48 12.17 -8.02
N ALA A 108 0.22 13.20 -8.46
CA ALA A 108 -0.32 14.22 -9.35
C ALA A 108 0.06 13.89 -10.80
N VAL A 109 -0.91 14.01 -11.70
CA VAL A 109 -0.68 13.94 -13.15
C VAL A 109 -1.32 15.17 -13.77
N THR A 110 -0.50 16.01 -14.39
CA THR A 110 -0.92 17.21 -15.13
C THR A 110 -0.40 17.15 -16.56
N ALA A 111 -1.04 17.89 -17.44
CA ALA A 111 -0.64 18.00 -18.84
C ALA A 111 -0.69 19.46 -19.28
N PHE A 112 0.03 19.79 -20.34
CA PHE A 112 -0.06 21.06 -21.03
C PHE A 112 -0.21 20.79 -22.52
N ALA A 113 -1.34 21.19 -23.10
CA ALA A 113 -1.65 20.95 -24.50
C ALA A 113 -1.42 22.23 -25.31
N PHE A 114 -0.61 22.15 -26.37
CA PHE A 114 -0.31 23.27 -27.26
C PHE A 114 -0.29 22.80 -28.71
N LYS A 115 -0.45 23.74 -29.65
CA LYS A 115 -0.42 23.44 -31.09
C LYS A 115 0.80 24.08 -31.74
N TYR A 116 1.60 23.26 -32.42
CA TYR A 116 2.84 23.61 -33.11
C TYR A 116 4.00 24.09 -32.22
N SER A 117 3.78 25.10 -31.37
CA SER A 117 4.79 25.67 -30.47
C SER A 117 4.19 26.06 -29.13
N ILE A 118 4.94 25.83 -28.05
CA ILE A 118 4.58 26.21 -26.68
C ILE A 118 4.54 27.74 -26.49
N GLU A 119 5.29 28.49 -27.30
CA GLU A 119 5.32 29.96 -27.32
C GLU A 119 3.95 30.56 -27.67
N ASN A 120 3.11 29.81 -28.39
CA ASN A 120 1.76 30.24 -28.75
C ASN A 120 0.76 30.11 -27.59
N GLY A 121 1.23 29.69 -26.41
CA GLY A 121 0.37 29.32 -25.29
C GLY A 121 -0.28 27.95 -25.48
N GLY A 122 -1.22 27.64 -24.59
CA GLY A 122 -1.87 26.35 -24.54
C GLY A 122 -2.71 26.17 -23.28
N ASP A 123 -3.26 24.98 -23.14
CA ASP A 123 -4.17 24.62 -22.05
C ASP A 123 -3.44 23.81 -20.98
N GLY A 124 -3.50 24.26 -19.73
CA GLY A 124 -3.07 23.47 -18.58
C GLY A 124 -4.19 22.55 -18.10
N LEU A 125 -3.91 21.25 -17.98
CA LEU A 125 -4.88 20.24 -17.58
C LEU A 125 -4.47 19.50 -16.31
N LYS A 126 -5.44 19.26 -15.44
CA LYS A 126 -5.36 18.26 -14.38
C LYS A 126 -5.88 16.94 -14.93
N ILE A 127 -4.98 15.98 -15.17
CA ILE A 127 -5.37 14.63 -15.58
C ILE A 127 -5.88 13.85 -14.37
N GLY A 128 -5.23 13.99 -13.22
CA GLY A 128 -5.73 13.43 -11.97
C GLY A 128 -4.85 13.71 -10.77
N PHE A 129 -5.42 13.51 -9.58
CA PHE A 129 -4.72 13.54 -8.30
C PHE A 129 -5.20 12.38 -7.44
N TYR A 130 -4.31 11.44 -7.17
CA TYR A 130 -4.66 10.15 -6.57
C TYR A 130 -3.92 9.99 -5.24
N ARG A 131 -4.65 9.68 -4.18
CA ARG A 131 -4.02 9.32 -2.90
C ARG A 131 -3.40 7.93 -3.04
N ALA A 132 -2.13 7.79 -2.68
CA ALA A 132 -1.40 6.52 -2.68
C ALA A 132 -1.85 5.66 -1.50
N GLN A 133 -3.07 5.13 -1.59
CA GLN A 133 -3.70 4.29 -0.57
C GLN A 133 -4.33 3.06 -1.20
N THR A 134 -4.48 2.01 -0.40
CA THR A 134 -5.08 0.75 -0.83
C THR A 134 -5.82 0.06 0.31
N ASN A 135 -6.57 -0.99 0.02
CA ASN A 135 -7.29 -1.73 1.03
C ASN A 135 -6.37 -2.67 1.80
N LYS A 136 -6.55 -2.71 3.12
CA LYS A 136 -5.96 -3.66 4.03
C LYS A 136 -7.06 -4.30 4.87
N VAL A 137 -6.88 -5.58 5.19
CA VAL A 137 -7.82 -6.32 6.03
C VAL A 137 -7.41 -6.19 7.50
N ALA A 138 -8.35 -5.82 8.35
CA ALA A 138 -8.14 -5.71 9.78
C ALA A 138 -7.92 -7.11 10.40
N LYS A 139 -6.73 -7.33 10.98
CA LYS A 139 -6.37 -8.62 11.61
C LYS A 139 -6.99 -8.84 12.98
N LYS A 140 -7.40 -7.76 13.62
CA LYS A 140 -7.93 -7.74 14.98
C LYS A 140 -8.93 -6.59 15.12
N LEU A 141 -9.79 -6.72 16.11
CA LEU A 141 -10.65 -5.63 16.56
C LEU A 141 -9.79 -4.46 17.04
N VAL A 142 -10.10 -3.25 16.59
CA VAL A 142 -9.42 -2.01 16.94
C VAL A 142 -10.43 -1.06 17.56
N ARG A 143 -10.11 -0.60 18.77
CA ARG A 143 -10.88 0.43 19.50
C ARG A 143 -10.20 1.79 19.44
N GLN A 144 -11.01 2.83 19.59
CA GLN A 144 -10.56 4.21 19.68
C GLN A 144 -9.67 4.42 20.89
N GLY A 145 -8.60 5.19 20.70
CA GLY A 145 -7.75 5.68 21.78
C GLY A 145 -8.49 6.74 22.58
N VAL A 146 -8.56 6.56 23.90
CA VAL A 146 -9.10 7.51 24.87
C VAL A 146 -7.94 8.00 25.70
N ARG A 147 -7.74 9.33 25.72
CA ARG A 147 -6.72 9.97 26.53
C ARG A 147 -7.13 9.86 28.00
N GLN A 148 -6.19 9.45 28.84
CA GLN A 148 -6.36 9.31 30.28
C GLN A 148 -5.87 10.59 30.97
N ASP A 149 -6.20 10.73 32.26
CA ASP A 149 -5.82 11.90 33.07
C ASP A 149 -4.29 12.05 33.22
N ASP A 150 -3.56 10.93 33.18
CA ASP A 150 -2.08 10.89 33.16
C ASP A 150 -1.47 11.27 31.79
N GLY A 151 -2.31 11.64 30.82
CA GLY A 151 -1.92 11.97 29.46
C GLY A 151 -1.68 10.76 28.53
N SER A 152 -1.69 9.53 29.04
CA SER A 152 -1.54 8.30 28.25
C SER A 152 -2.77 8.03 27.37
N ILE A 153 -2.61 7.21 26.32
CA ILE A 153 -3.72 6.83 25.42
C ILE A 153 -4.01 5.35 25.57
N LYS A 154 -5.20 4.99 26.06
CA LYS A 154 -5.68 3.60 26.13
C LYS A 154 -6.72 3.33 25.05
N ARG A 155 -6.64 2.17 24.37
CA ARG A 155 -7.59 1.79 23.31
C ARG A 155 -8.85 1.12 23.86
N THR A 156 -9.60 1.85 24.69
CA THR A 156 -10.81 1.37 25.36
C THR A 156 -12.10 1.96 24.80
N GLY A 157 -12.02 2.92 23.88
CA GLY A 157 -13.19 3.59 23.30
C GLY A 157 -14.02 2.69 22.37
N ALA A 158 -14.86 3.35 21.57
CA ALA A 158 -15.73 2.68 20.59
C ALA A 158 -14.92 1.80 19.63
N VAL A 159 -15.53 0.71 19.16
CA VAL A 159 -14.92 -0.13 18.12
C VAL A 159 -14.87 0.69 16.83
N ILE A 160 -13.66 0.88 16.31
CA ILE A 160 -13.43 1.58 15.03
C ILE A 160 -13.46 0.57 13.88
N ARG A 161 -12.94 -0.64 14.11
CA ARG A 161 -12.85 -1.71 13.11
C ARG A 161 -12.93 -3.08 13.79
N GLU A 162 -13.66 -3.99 13.18
CA GLU A 162 -13.69 -5.40 13.53
C GLU A 162 -12.62 -6.18 12.76
N LYS A 163 -12.39 -7.43 13.18
CA LYS A 163 -11.50 -8.33 12.44
C LYS A 163 -12.18 -8.76 11.15
N GLY A 164 -11.50 -8.59 10.01
CA GLY A 164 -12.04 -8.89 8.69
C GLY A 164 -12.45 -7.63 7.91
N ASP A 165 -12.61 -6.50 8.59
CA ASP A 165 -12.98 -5.24 7.94
C ASP A 165 -11.91 -4.79 6.94
N LEU A 166 -12.36 -4.36 5.76
CA LEU A 166 -11.52 -3.63 4.81
C LEU A 166 -11.40 -2.18 5.26
N TYR A 167 -10.18 -1.67 5.25
CA TYR A 167 -9.93 -0.26 5.49
C TYR A 167 -8.77 0.26 4.65
N LEU A 168 -8.81 1.55 4.34
CA LEU A 168 -7.77 2.19 3.54
C LEU A 168 -6.53 2.50 4.39
N VAL A 169 -5.37 2.24 3.81
CA VAL A 169 -4.07 2.60 4.37
C VAL A 169 -3.25 3.35 3.34
N ASP A 170 -2.57 4.41 3.78
CA ASP A 170 -1.52 5.02 2.98
C ASP A 170 -0.39 4.01 2.77
N CYS A 171 0.12 3.96 1.54
CA CYS A 171 1.03 2.94 1.08
C CYS A 171 2.29 3.56 0.48
N ASN A 172 3.39 2.83 0.57
CA ASN A 172 4.58 3.14 -0.21
C ASN A 172 4.26 2.93 -1.70
N VAL A 173 4.68 3.88 -2.52
CA VAL A 173 4.56 3.78 -3.98
C VAL A 173 5.69 2.91 -4.53
N THR A 174 5.34 2.08 -5.50
CA THR A 174 6.26 1.21 -6.26
C THR A 174 5.93 1.31 -7.74
N GLY A 175 6.85 0.89 -8.61
CA GLY A 175 6.59 0.86 -10.04
C GLY A 175 5.50 -0.16 -10.36
N SER A 176 5.75 -1.44 -10.06
CA SER A 176 4.85 -2.54 -10.50
C SER A 176 4.29 -3.39 -9.36
N SER A 177 4.97 -3.46 -8.21
CA SER A 177 4.55 -4.33 -7.10
C SER A 177 3.30 -3.80 -6.39
N GLU A 178 2.35 -4.68 -6.08
CA GLU A 178 1.19 -4.36 -5.21
C GLU A 178 1.46 -4.68 -3.72
N GLY A 179 2.67 -5.15 -3.40
CA GLY A 179 3.02 -5.61 -2.06
C GLY A 179 2.32 -6.91 -1.69
N THR A 180 1.98 -7.04 -0.41
CA THR A 180 1.26 -8.20 0.13
C THR A 180 0.01 -7.72 0.88
N PRO A 181 -0.95 -8.58 1.22
CA PRO A 181 -2.11 -8.13 1.98
C PRO A 181 -1.77 -7.56 3.37
N ASP A 182 -0.61 -7.93 3.91
CA ASP A 182 -0.10 -7.46 5.20
C ASP A 182 0.73 -6.18 5.10
N ASP A 183 1.35 -5.95 3.96
CA ASP A 183 2.17 -4.78 3.62
C ASP A 183 1.85 -4.38 2.18
N PRO A 184 0.68 -3.76 1.96
CA PRO A 184 0.24 -3.49 0.61
C PRO A 184 0.95 -2.23 0.08
N LYS A 185 1.17 -2.19 -1.23
CA LYS A 185 1.88 -1.12 -1.93
C LYS A 185 1.03 -0.53 -3.04
N PHE A 186 1.33 0.71 -3.39
CA PHE A 186 0.65 1.41 -4.47
C PHE A 186 1.46 1.31 -5.76
N ALA A 187 1.03 0.46 -6.70
CA ALA A 187 1.71 0.24 -7.97
C ALA A 187 1.35 1.34 -9.00
N LEU A 188 2.33 2.12 -9.45
CA LEU A 188 2.17 3.11 -10.52
C LEU A 188 1.66 2.46 -11.81
N LYS A 189 2.15 1.27 -12.15
CA LYS A 189 1.72 0.50 -13.32
C LYS A 189 0.20 0.39 -13.41
N LYS A 190 -0.46 0.02 -12.31
CA LYS A 190 -1.92 -0.12 -12.27
C LYS A 190 -2.66 1.20 -12.38
N LEU A 191 -2.12 2.26 -11.77
CA LEU A 191 -2.68 3.59 -11.92
C LEU A 191 -2.63 4.03 -13.39
N PHE A 192 -1.51 3.80 -14.07
CA PHE A 192 -1.37 4.14 -15.48
C PHE A 192 -2.28 3.31 -16.38
N GLU A 193 -2.29 1.99 -16.17
CA GLU A 193 -3.08 1.04 -16.97
C GLU A 193 -4.58 1.31 -16.89
N HIS A 194 -5.09 1.56 -15.69
CA HIS A 194 -6.52 1.63 -15.45
C HIS A 194 -7.08 3.06 -15.42
N HIS A 195 -6.24 4.09 -15.36
CA HIS A 195 -6.69 5.48 -15.31
C HIS A 195 -5.98 6.39 -16.28
N ILE A 196 -4.66 6.52 -16.15
CA ILE A 196 -3.96 7.60 -16.85
C ILE A 196 -4.05 7.39 -18.35
N PHE A 197 -3.72 6.20 -18.85
CA PHE A 197 -3.82 5.92 -20.28
C PHE A 197 -5.25 5.98 -20.79
N GLN A 198 -6.24 5.51 -20.01
CA GLN A 198 -7.65 5.60 -20.42
C GLN A 198 -8.14 7.06 -20.53
N LYS A 199 -7.75 7.91 -19.58
CA LYS A 199 -8.07 9.35 -19.61
C LYS A 199 -7.37 10.03 -20.78
N LEU A 200 -6.10 9.72 -21.05
CA LEU A 200 -5.37 10.27 -22.18
C LEU A 200 -5.96 9.80 -23.52
N ASP A 201 -6.27 8.51 -23.65
CA ASP A 201 -6.92 7.93 -24.84
C ASP A 201 -8.23 8.69 -25.13
N GLY A 202 -9.08 8.93 -24.12
CA GLY A 202 -10.31 9.70 -24.28
C GLY A 202 -10.12 11.18 -24.63
N LEU A 203 -8.97 11.77 -24.33
CA LEU A 203 -8.65 13.15 -24.69
C LEU A 203 -8.18 13.28 -26.14
N VAL A 204 -7.39 12.33 -26.63
CA VAL A 204 -6.69 12.46 -27.92
C VAL A 204 -7.24 11.58 -29.05
N ALA A 205 -8.10 10.62 -28.73
CA ALA A 205 -8.80 9.82 -29.74
C ALA A 205 -9.83 10.65 -30.53
N ALA A 206 -10.38 10.06 -31.59
CA ALA A 206 -11.42 10.67 -32.40
C ALA A 206 -12.63 11.13 -31.55
N GLY A 207 -13.02 12.38 -31.69
CA GLY A 207 -14.06 13.03 -30.88
C GLY A 207 -13.60 13.54 -29.50
N GLY A 208 -12.33 13.34 -29.14
CA GLY A 208 -11.73 13.88 -27.93
C GLY A 208 -11.41 15.37 -28.04
N GLN A 209 -11.30 16.07 -26.90
CA GLN A 209 -11.02 17.51 -26.86
C GLN A 209 -9.71 17.89 -27.57
N TYR A 210 -8.73 16.99 -27.55
CA TYR A 210 -7.41 17.16 -28.14
C TYR A 210 -7.18 16.09 -29.23
N GLU A 211 -8.22 15.79 -30.01
CA GLU A 211 -8.14 14.83 -31.12
C GLU A 211 -6.90 15.09 -31.98
N GLY A 212 -6.11 14.03 -32.21
CA GLY A 212 -4.91 14.07 -33.03
C GLY A 212 -3.67 14.66 -32.35
N TYR A 213 -3.76 15.10 -31.09
CA TYR A 213 -2.59 15.45 -30.30
C TYR A 213 -1.79 14.19 -29.97
N ILE A 214 -0.47 14.34 -29.85
CA ILE A 214 0.44 13.25 -29.49
C ILE A 214 0.92 13.48 -28.04
N PRO A 215 0.44 12.67 -27.08
CA PRO A 215 0.97 12.69 -25.72
C PRO A 215 2.46 12.41 -25.67
N VAL A 216 3.17 13.26 -24.93
CA VAL A 216 4.54 13.04 -24.46
C VAL A 216 4.47 12.93 -22.93
N ILE A 217 4.84 11.77 -22.41
CA ILE A 217 4.72 11.49 -20.98
C ILE A 217 6.10 11.53 -20.35
N GLN A 218 6.21 12.37 -19.32
CA GLN A 218 7.41 12.55 -18.53
C GLN A 218 7.18 12.05 -17.10
N GLY A 219 8.11 11.22 -16.63
CA GLY A 219 8.24 10.83 -15.22
C GLY A 219 9.58 11.31 -14.67
N ASP A 220 9.66 11.57 -13.37
CA ASP A 220 10.93 11.83 -12.71
C ASP A 220 11.75 10.52 -12.56
N ASN A 221 12.96 10.62 -12.01
CA ASN A 221 13.80 9.45 -11.74
C ASN A 221 13.65 8.94 -10.30
N ALA A 222 12.52 9.20 -9.62
CA ALA A 222 12.31 8.62 -8.30
C ALA A 222 12.21 7.09 -8.42
N GLY A 223 12.61 6.38 -7.35
CA GLY A 223 12.77 4.92 -7.36
C GLY A 223 11.63 4.13 -8.04
N PRO A 224 10.34 4.44 -7.77
CA PRO A 224 9.22 3.79 -8.44
C PRO A 224 9.17 3.99 -9.97
N HIS A 225 9.55 5.17 -10.47
CA HIS A 225 9.55 5.49 -11.90
C HIS A 225 10.72 4.84 -12.65
N ALA A 226 11.84 4.61 -11.94
CA ALA A 226 13.03 3.94 -12.47
C ALA A 226 12.96 2.39 -12.39
N GLU A 227 11.89 1.83 -11.83
CA GLU A 227 11.71 0.38 -11.75
C GLU A 227 11.58 -0.21 -13.16
N LYS A 228 12.51 -1.10 -13.53
CA LYS A 228 12.67 -1.61 -14.91
C LYS A 228 11.39 -2.18 -15.51
N GLU A 229 10.61 -2.94 -14.74
CA GLU A 229 9.36 -3.52 -15.23
C GLU A 229 8.35 -2.43 -15.59
N TYR A 230 8.14 -1.47 -14.69
CA TYR A 230 7.22 -0.36 -14.90
C TYR A 230 7.67 0.52 -16.07
N PHE A 231 8.95 0.87 -16.12
CA PHE A 231 9.54 1.69 -17.17
C PHE A 231 9.34 1.04 -18.56
N ASN A 232 9.73 -0.23 -18.71
CA ASN A 232 9.61 -0.94 -19.97
C ASN A 232 8.15 -1.09 -20.39
N TRP A 233 7.24 -1.33 -19.44
CA TRP A 233 5.82 -1.42 -19.72
C TRP A 233 5.25 -0.07 -20.19
N CYS A 234 5.57 1.04 -19.52
CA CYS A 234 5.11 2.38 -19.94
C CYS A 234 5.62 2.74 -21.32
N LYS A 235 6.91 2.48 -21.59
CA LYS A 235 7.50 2.71 -22.90
C LYS A 235 6.77 1.94 -23.99
N ALA A 236 6.55 0.64 -23.79
CA ALA A 236 5.82 -0.20 -24.75
C ALA A 236 4.37 0.26 -24.95
N GLN A 237 3.68 0.70 -23.89
CA GLN A 237 2.32 1.24 -24.00
C GLN A 237 2.24 2.56 -24.76
N CYS A 238 3.26 3.42 -24.64
CA CYS A 238 3.36 4.64 -25.42
C CYS A 238 3.67 4.33 -26.89
N GLU A 239 4.65 3.47 -27.16
CA GLU A 239 5.03 3.05 -28.52
C GLU A 239 3.84 2.44 -29.28
N GLN A 240 3.04 1.58 -28.62
CA GLN A 240 1.83 0.99 -29.22
C GLN A 240 0.77 2.03 -29.63
N ARG A 241 0.75 3.19 -28.98
CA ARG A 241 -0.19 4.29 -29.26
C ARG A 241 0.40 5.36 -30.18
N GLY A 242 1.66 5.24 -30.57
CA GLY A 242 2.39 6.29 -31.28
C GLY A 242 2.69 7.51 -30.40
N TRP A 243 2.76 7.32 -29.07
CA TRP A 243 3.09 8.36 -28.08
C TRP A 243 4.56 8.27 -27.67
N HIS A 244 5.03 9.26 -26.90
CA HIS A 244 6.40 9.30 -26.42
C HIS A 244 6.50 9.14 -24.90
N TRP A 245 7.51 8.39 -24.45
CA TRP A 245 7.92 8.30 -23.05
C TRP A 245 9.30 8.93 -22.89
N GLU A 246 9.34 10.12 -22.31
CA GLU A 246 10.55 10.94 -22.18
C GLU A 246 10.86 11.18 -20.69
N PRO A 247 11.68 10.32 -20.06
CA PRO A 247 12.01 10.48 -18.65
C PRO A 247 12.81 11.76 -18.42
N GLN A 248 12.53 12.41 -17.28
CA GLN A 248 13.23 13.60 -16.86
C GLN A 248 14.70 13.27 -16.53
N ALA A 249 15.63 14.14 -16.91
CA ALA A 249 17.02 13.99 -16.48
C ALA A 249 17.17 14.23 -14.95
N PRO A 250 18.17 13.59 -14.30
CA PRO A 250 18.41 13.78 -12.87
C PRO A 250 18.61 15.25 -12.50
N GLN A 251 18.13 15.65 -11.30
CA GLN A 251 18.35 16.97 -10.71
C GLN A 251 17.83 18.16 -11.54
N MET A 252 16.78 17.97 -12.36
CA MET A 252 16.18 19.06 -13.14
C MET A 252 14.75 19.41 -12.72
N PRO A 253 14.46 19.79 -11.47
CA PRO A 253 13.07 20.09 -11.05
C PRO A 253 12.44 21.26 -11.83
N HIS A 254 13.25 22.15 -12.40
CA HIS A 254 12.80 23.30 -13.18
C HIS A 254 12.16 22.95 -14.53
N ILE A 255 12.34 21.72 -15.04
CA ILE A 255 11.64 21.23 -16.25
C ILE A 255 10.43 20.35 -15.92
N ASN A 256 10.12 20.15 -14.65
CA ASN A 256 8.93 19.43 -14.21
C ASN A 256 7.88 20.43 -13.74
N ASN A 257 6.77 20.54 -14.47
CA ASN A 257 5.67 21.44 -14.12
C ASN A 257 5.15 21.22 -12.69
N LEU A 258 5.18 19.98 -12.19
CA LEU A 258 4.75 19.67 -10.83
C LEU A 258 5.66 20.35 -9.80
N ASP A 259 6.97 20.20 -9.94
CA ASP A 259 7.94 20.81 -9.02
C ASP A 259 8.06 22.32 -9.19
N LEU A 260 8.03 22.80 -10.44
CA LEU A 260 8.21 24.21 -10.76
C LEU A 260 7.00 25.06 -10.31
N SER A 261 5.78 24.56 -10.50
CA SER A 261 4.57 25.38 -10.39
C SER A 261 3.52 24.78 -9.46
N VAL A 262 3.11 23.53 -9.69
CA VAL A 262 1.95 22.95 -9.01
C VAL A 262 2.20 22.75 -7.52
N PHE A 263 3.30 22.12 -7.13
CA PHE A 263 3.62 21.84 -5.74
C PHE A 263 3.94 23.11 -4.92
N PRO A 264 4.69 24.11 -5.43
CA PRO A 264 4.81 25.39 -4.75
C PRO A 264 3.47 26.08 -4.51
N CYS A 265 2.57 26.07 -5.51
CA CYS A 265 1.23 26.64 -5.37
C CYS A 265 0.38 25.88 -4.35
N MET A 266 0.40 24.55 -4.39
CA MET A 266 -0.25 23.68 -3.40
C MET A 266 0.29 23.93 -2.00
N SER A 267 1.62 24.03 -1.83
CA SER A 267 2.28 24.28 -0.56
C SER A 267 1.82 25.60 0.06
N ARG A 268 1.75 26.69 -0.73
CA ARG A 268 1.23 27.98 -0.27
C ARG A 268 -0.23 27.89 0.21
N ARG A 269 -1.10 27.24 -0.58
CA ARG A 269 -2.51 27.02 -0.20
C ARG A 269 -2.64 26.15 1.04
N HIS A 270 -1.82 25.10 1.15
CA HIS A 270 -1.79 24.23 2.32
C HIS A 270 -1.37 25.00 3.58
N CYS A 271 -0.32 25.83 3.48
CA CYS A 271 0.10 26.71 4.58
C CYS A 271 -0.98 27.71 4.99
N ALA A 272 -1.71 28.29 4.03
CA ALA A 272 -2.84 29.18 4.34
C ALA A 272 -3.95 28.43 5.11
N ALA A 273 -4.38 27.28 4.60
CA ALA A 273 -5.39 26.45 5.26
C ALA A 273 -4.94 25.93 6.64
N ALA A 274 -3.65 25.63 6.80
CA ALA A 274 -3.05 25.28 8.09
C ALA A 274 -3.15 26.42 9.10
N ARG A 275 -2.81 27.65 8.69
CA ARG A 275 -2.89 28.85 9.53
C ARG A 275 -4.31 29.13 9.99
N GLU A 276 -5.29 29.00 9.10
CA GLU A 276 -6.71 29.18 9.43
C GLU A 276 -7.20 28.18 10.48
N ARG A 277 -6.70 26.93 10.45
CA ARG A 277 -7.18 25.85 11.32
C ARG A 277 -6.49 25.76 12.67
N GLY A 278 -5.20 26.06 12.75
CA GLY A 278 -4.37 25.77 13.93
C GLY A 278 -3.51 26.92 14.44
N GLY A 279 -3.51 28.08 13.77
CA GLY A 279 -2.57 29.16 14.05
C GLY A 279 -1.14 28.85 13.58
N LEU A 280 -0.32 29.89 13.40
CA LEU A 280 1.08 29.75 12.99
C LEU A 280 1.96 29.56 14.24
N HIS A 281 2.42 28.33 14.47
CA HIS A 281 3.52 28.07 15.42
C HIS A 281 4.84 28.05 14.65
N VAL A 282 5.42 29.23 14.42
CA VAL A 282 6.83 29.33 14.03
C VAL A 282 7.69 29.00 15.25
N LEU A 283 8.78 28.27 15.02
CA LEU A 283 9.84 28.10 16.03
C LEU A 283 10.24 29.51 16.49
N LYS A 284 10.14 29.76 17.79
CA LYS A 284 10.79 30.91 18.42
C LYS A 284 12.30 30.69 18.44
#